data_AF-A0ABD6BVT4-F1
#
_entry.id   AF-A0ABD6BVT4-F1
#
_cell.length_a   1.000
_cell.length_b   1.000
_cell.length_c   1.000
_cell.angle_alpha   90.00
_cell.angle_beta   90.00
_cell.angle_gamma   90.00
#
_symmetry.space_group_name_H-M   'P 1'
#
loop_
_entity.id
_entity.type
_entity.pdbx_description
1 polymer ?
#
loop_
_entity_poly.entity_id
_entity_poly.type
_entity_poly.pdbx_seq_one_letter_code
_entity_poly.pdbx_strand_id
1 'polypeptide(L)'
;MTGDRTGQPKSTVARRRFLAAVGIASTGAFAGCSGKSVSAPVAAKDARDADGISDETHTSPELERWVDEVPRPGVIEPSGTKDGQPRYEVEMAEIEQKLHRDLPPTTLWGYGGQYPGPTIEAEQGEPIYVRWQNHLPDEHLLPEDPTIHGDIIPYDEPGARVVPHLHGGNVEHESDGKPQAWFTRNFERTGPDFKKKDYYYVNDQPPATLWYHDHSLGITRLNVYAGLAGFYLLRNDHERELNLPTGDNEIPLVFQDRSFNEDGSLYYPTDVPDTRDGDDSRPEPSIVPQFYGDVSTVNGKAWPRLSVDPEQYRFRLLNGANSRYYNLKLLEYDEKSGETGDSGPPFVQIGNDGGLLSEPVKTAGRLELGSSQRADVVVDFSEYAGETLLLHNDAPAKYRGTSGIEADDAEPLPEIMLVDVVAGEADRQSDRLPDELTRVPDIPMGSVDTERYLTLARQSDEYGRPLYALGTSNEQMGYELTDPVTETPTLGDTEIWSLANFTGMSHPIHLHLVHFQVLGRQSAAEYDPSEDEIDLDVLDGPESYELGWNDVVTVDPGNVVHVIVHFGEFEGLFSDQTGDYMWHCHMIEHEDHDMMRPFNVLPADGETETD
;
A
#
# COMPACT_ATOMS: atom_id res chain seq x y z
N MET A 1 -4.53 70.07 -21.53
CA MET A 1 -4.74 69.90 -22.99
C MET A 1 -4.68 68.41 -23.25
N THR A 2 -5.87 67.78 -23.29
CA THR A 2 -6.46 67.10 -24.49
C THR A 2 -5.68 65.82 -24.79
N GLY A 3 -6.14 64.64 -24.37
CA GLY A 3 -7.29 63.88 -24.93
C GLY A 3 -6.68 62.76 -25.82
N ASP A 4 -7.16 61.52 -25.94
CA ASP A 4 -8.49 60.90 -25.81
C ASP A 4 -8.24 59.37 -25.76
N ARG A 5 -8.90 58.59 -24.88
CA ARG A 5 -10.01 57.62 -25.16
C ARG A 5 -9.56 56.29 -25.80
N THR A 6 -10.07 55.09 -25.45
CA THR A 6 -11.42 54.59 -25.07
C THR A 6 -11.25 53.30 -24.24
N GLY A 7 -11.94 52.97 -23.14
CA GLY A 7 -13.39 52.66 -23.00
C GLY A 7 -13.66 51.19 -23.42
N GLN A 8 -14.33 50.28 -22.71
CA GLN A 8 -15.24 50.34 -21.55
C GLN A 8 -15.59 48.86 -21.10
N PRO A 9 -16.62 48.52 -20.27
CA PRO A 9 -16.42 47.83 -18.97
C PRO A 9 -17.33 46.58 -18.69
N LYS A 10 -17.28 46.15 -17.41
CA LYS A 10 -18.11 45.17 -16.66
C LYS A 10 -19.64 45.42 -16.72
N SER A 11 -20.47 44.36 -16.61
CA SER A 11 -21.32 44.03 -15.42
C SER A 11 -22.45 42.97 -15.66
N THR A 12 -22.50 41.96 -14.76
CA THR A 12 -23.66 41.31 -14.07
C THR A 12 -25.01 41.01 -14.74
N VAL A 13 -25.51 39.75 -14.64
CA VAL A 13 -26.94 39.30 -14.48
C VAL A 13 -26.93 37.85 -13.91
N ALA A 14 -27.40 37.52 -12.70
CA ALA A 14 -28.75 37.21 -12.15
C ALA A 14 -29.32 35.77 -12.35
N ARG A 15 -29.81 35.21 -11.22
CA ARG A 15 -30.43 33.87 -10.99
C ARG A 15 -31.69 33.57 -11.83
N ARG A 16 -31.91 32.29 -12.19
CA ARG A 16 -33.26 31.68 -12.34
C ARG A 16 -33.30 30.21 -11.91
N ARG A 17 -34.37 29.88 -11.17
CA ARG A 17 -34.86 28.53 -10.80
C ARG A 17 -35.57 27.87 -11.99
N PHE A 18 -35.58 26.54 -12.05
CA PHE A 18 -36.59 25.78 -12.79
C PHE A 18 -37.04 24.54 -11.99
N LEU A 19 -38.34 24.27 -12.03
CA LEU A 19 -39.02 23.16 -11.35
C LEU A 19 -40.00 22.51 -12.35
N ALA A 20 -40.01 21.17 -12.37
CA ALA A 20 -41.08 20.22 -12.70
C ALA A 20 -41.69 20.17 -14.12
N ALA A 21 -41.69 18.98 -14.76
CA ALA A 21 -42.83 18.04 -14.80
C ALA A 21 -42.90 17.17 -16.08
N VAL A 22 -42.89 15.83 -15.88
CA VAL A 22 -43.67 14.71 -16.47
C VAL A 22 -44.20 14.79 -17.92
N GLY A 23 -43.96 13.72 -18.69
CA GLY A 23 -44.76 13.33 -19.87
C GLY A 23 -44.51 11.90 -20.36
N ILE A 24 -45.56 11.09 -20.40
CA ILE A 24 -45.61 9.63 -20.68
C ILE A 24 -45.79 9.32 -22.19
N ALA A 25 -45.17 8.21 -22.63
CA ALA A 25 -45.48 7.27 -23.74
C ALA A 25 -45.52 7.71 -25.22
N SER A 26 -44.81 6.97 -26.07
CA SER A 26 -45.42 6.23 -27.19
C SER A 26 -44.50 5.16 -27.79
N THR A 27 -45.10 4.00 -28.04
CA THR A 27 -44.61 2.82 -28.77
C THR A 27 -44.28 3.10 -30.23
N GLY A 28 -43.19 2.52 -30.74
CA GLY A 28 -42.91 2.39 -32.17
C GLY A 28 -41.91 1.26 -32.43
N ALA A 29 -42.40 0.13 -32.93
CA ALA A 29 -41.59 -1.00 -33.34
C ALA A 29 -40.91 -0.73 -34.69
N PHE A 30 -39.61 -0.99 -34.79
CA PHE A 30 -38.93 -1.33 -36.04
C PHE A 30 -37.91 -2.45 -35.78
N ALA A 31 -38.02 -3.49 -36.58
CA ALA A 31 -37.16 -4.66 -36.56
C ALA A 31 -35.94 -4.48 -37.47
N GLY A 32 -34.79 -5.00 -37.03
CA GLY A 32 -33.75 -5.58 -37.88
C GLY A 32 -32.61 -4.66 -38.32
N CYS A 33 -31.44 -4.81 -37.69
CA CYS A 33 -30.24 -5.36 -38.33
C CYS A 33 -29.12 -5.52 -37.29
N SER A 34 -28.47 -6.68 -37.35
CA SER A 34 -27.39 -7.15 -36.49
C SER A 34 -26.10 -6.33 -36.65
N GLY A 35 -25.66 -5.74 -35.54
CA GLY A 35 -24.29 -5.32 -35.28
C GLY A 35 -24.11 -5.37 -33.76
N LYS A 36 -23.22 -6.23 -33.27
CA LYS A 36 -22.87 -6.26 -31.85
C LYS A 36 -22.04 -5.01 -31.55
N SER A 37 -22.70 -3.93 -31.17
CA SER A 37 -22.05 -2.87 -30.40
C SER A 37 -21.86 -3.40 -28.99
N VAL A 38 -20.62 -3.51 -28.55
CA VAL A 38 -20.30 -3.60 -27.12
C VAL A 38 -20.74 -2.26 -26.54
N SER A 39 -21.83 -2.27 -25.78
CA SER A 39 -22.26 -1.12 -25.01
C SER A 39 -21.55 -1.20 -23.67
N ALA A 40 -20.75 -0.18 -23.36
CA ALA A 40 -20.21 0.04 -22.02
C ALA A 40 -21.35 -0.16 -20.98
N PRO A 41 -21.12 -0.91 -19.90
CA PRO A 41 -22.14 -1.07 -18.89
C PRO A 41 -22.48 0.32 -18.34
N VAL A 42 -23.77 0.63 -18.37
CA VAL A 42 -24.31 1.82 -17.71
C VAL A 42 -23.91 1.71 -16.24
N ALA A 43 -23.12 2.69 -15.78
CA ALA A 43 -22.70 2.86 -14.38
C ALA A 43 -23.81 2.38 -13.44
N ALA A 44 -23.49 1.35 -12.64
CA ALA A 44 -24.42 0.72 -11.71
C ALA A 44 -24.95 1.78 -10.75
N LYS A 45 -26.19 2.21 -10.96
CA LYS A 45 -26.80 3.33 -10.23
C LYS A 45 -27.30 2.98 -8.83
N ASP A 46 -27.05 1.78 -8.33
CA ASP A 46 -27.59 1.28 -7.06
C ASP A 46 -26.59 0.46 -6.22
N ALA A 47 -25.28 0.64 -6.41
CA ALA A 47 -24.30 0.14 -5.44
C ALA A 47 -24.33 1.04 -4.20
N ARG A 48 -25.15 0.69 -3.20
CA ARG A 48 -24.90 1.17 -1.83
C ARG A 48 -23.69 0.40 -1.33
N ASP A 49 -22.59 1.11 -1.13
CA ASP A 49 -21.44 0.57 -0.42
C ASP A 49 -21.91 0.22 0.99
N ALA A 50 -21.71 -1.04 1.39
CA ALA A 50 -21.98 -1.45 2.76
C ALA A 50 -20.96 -0.72 3.62
N ASP A 51 -21.46 -0.14 4.71
CA ASP A 51 -20.75 0.78 5.58
C ASP A 51 -19.36 0.24 5.94
N GLY A 52 -18.29 0.98 5.64
CA GLY A 52 -16.99 0.75 6.29
C GLY A 52 -17.16 0.97 7.80
N ILE A 53 -16.68 0.01 8.58
CA ILE A 53 -17.01 -0.14 10.00
C ILE A 53 -15.73 0.04 10.80
N SER A 54 -15.58 1.19 11.46
CA SER A 54 -15.08 1.12 12.83
C SER A 54 -16.17 0.37 13.57
N ASP A 55 -15.86 -0.75 14.23
CA ASP A 55 -16.89 -1.45 15.00
C ASP A 55 -17.38 -0.45 16.05
N GLU A 56 -18.55 0.16 15.84
CA GLU A 56 -19.12 1.17 16.75
C GLU A 56 -19.34 0.59 18.15
N THR A 57 -19.20 -0.73 18.31
CA THR A 57 -19.28 -1.44 19.57
C THR A 57 -17.93 -1.59 20.31
N HIS A 58 -16.80 -1.32 19.65
CA HIS A 58 -15.47 -1.36 20.26
C HIS A 58 -14.81 0.03 20.29
N THR A 59 -14.12 0.32 21.39
CA THR A 59 -13.23 1.47 21.51
C THR A 59 -12.07 1.06 22.40
N SER A 60 -10.86 1.41 22.01
CA SER A 60 -9.66 1.20 22.80
C SER A 60 -9.74 1.92 24.15
N PRO A 61 -9.08 1.43 25.21
CA PRO A 61 -8.98 2.15 26.46
C PRO A 61 -8.34 3.53 26.25
N GLU A 62 -8.74 4.53 27.05
CA GLU A 62 -8.10 5.86 27.00
C GLU A 62 -6.61 5.75 27.35
N LEU A 63 -5.74 6.16 26.41
CA LEU A 63 -4.29 6.19 26.59
C LEU A 63 -3.78 7.63 26.63
N GLU A 64 -2.89 7.94 27.57
CA GLU A 64 -2.22 9.24 27.62
C GLU A 64 -1.25 9.38 26.43
N ARG A 65 -1.57 10.22 25.46
CA ARG A 65 -0.73 10.41 24.26
C ARG A 65 0.63 11.01 24.62
N TRP A 66 1.63 10.75 23.76
CA TRP A 66 2.96 11.39 23.77
C TRP A 66 3.83 11.03 24.98
N VAL A 67 3.67 9.82 25.53
CA VAL A 67 4.36 9.38 26.75
C VAL A 67 5.46 8.34 26.53
N ASP A 68 5.52 7.75 25.33
CA ASP A 68 6.52 6.78 24.91
C ASP A 68 7.39 7.36 23.78
N GLU A 69 8.68 7.04 23.78
CA GLU A 69 9.58 7.37 22.67
C GLU A 69 9.35 6.42 21.48
N VAL A 70 9.49 6.93 20.25
CA VAL A 70 9.48 6.11 19.03
C VAL A 70 10.61 5.06 19.11
N PRO A 71 10.29 3.75 19.03
CA PRO A 71 11.29 2.71 18.96
C PRO A 71 12.06 2.77 17.64
N ARG A 72 13.33 2.37 17.68
CA ARG A 72 14.14 2.13 16.48
C ARG A 72 14.26 0.62 16.28
N PRO A 73 13.67 0.04 15.23
CA PRO A 73 13.85 -1.38 14.93
C PRO A 73 15.34 -1.71 14.82
N GLY A 74 15.78 -2.76 15.51
CA GLY A 74 17.17 -3.19 15.43
C GLY A 74 17.53 -3.74 14.05
N VAL A 75 18.78 -3.58 13.63
CA VAL A 75 19.31 -4.22 12.41
C VAL A 75 19.76 -5.64 12.74
N ILE A 76 19.33 -6.63 11.95
CA ILE A 76 19.77 -8.03 12.13
C ILE A 76 21.07 -8.29 11.36
N GLU A 77 21.96 -9.05 11.99
CA GLU A 77 23.22 -9.50 11.40
C GLU A 77 23.06 -10.91 10.79
N PRO A 78 23.84 -11.26 9.75
CA PRO A 78 23.79 -12.59 9.17
C PRO A 78 24.23 -13.65 10.18
N SER A 79 23.43 -14.72 10.29
CA SER A 79 23.70 -15.88 11.15
C SER A 79 24.87 -16.75 10.68
N GLY A 80 25.28 -16.60 9.42
CA GLY A 80 26.37 -17.35 8.81
C GLY A 80 26.43 -17.10 7.30
N THR A 81 26.92 -18.10 6.57
CA THR A 81 26.96 -18.05 5.10
C THR A 81 26.36 -19.30 4.48
N LYS A 82 25.84 -19.16 3.26
CA LYS A 82 25.41 -20.25 2.38
C LYS A 82 25.88 -19.94 0.97
N ASP A 83 26.55 -20.90 0.35
CA ASP A 83 27.12 -20.76 -1.00
C ASP A 83 28.03 -19.52 -1.16
N GLY A 84 28.72 -19.15 -0.08
CA GLY A 84 29.61 -17.98 -0.03
C GLY A 84 28.91 -16.65 0.26
N GLN A 85 27.58 -16.62 0.28
CA GLN A 85 26.76 -15.43 0.52
C GLN A 85 26.28 -15.35 1.97
N PRO A 86 25.98 -14.15 2.51
CA PRO A 86 25.37 -13.99 3.82
C PRO A 86 24.07 -14.79 3.95
N ARG A 87 23.87 -15.45 5.09
CA ARG A 87 22.65 -16.17 5.40
C ARG A 87 22.05 -15.68 6.72
N TYR A 88 20.80 -15.25 6.65
CA TYR A 88 19.99 -14.85 7.78
C TYR A 88 19.06 -15.99 8.21
N GLU A 89 18.79 -16.04 9.51
CA GLU A 89 17.78 -16.89 10.11
C GLU A 89 16.83 -15.99 10.90
N VAL A 90 15.59 -15.85 10.42
CA VAL A 90 14.60 -14.97 11.02
C VAL A 90 13.45 -15.81 11.55
N GLU A 91 13.28 -15.79 12.86
CA GLU A 91 12.26 -16.55 13.57
C GLU A 91 10.97 -15.74 13.70
N MET A 92 9.84 -16.35 13.36
CA MET A 92 8.48 -15.89 13.69
C MET A 92 8.05 -16.58 14.98
N ALA A 93 7.80 -15.78 16.02
CA ALA A 93 7.39 -16.27 17.33
C ALA A 93 6.30 -15.39 17.94
N GLU A 94 5.50 -15.99 18.83
CA GLU A 94 4.63 -15.22 19.71
C GLU A 94 5.48 -14.50 20.77
N ILE A 95 5.24 -13.21 20.95
CA ILE A 95 5.95 -12.34 21.87
C ILE A 95 4.98 -11.51 22.72
N GLU A 96 5.45 -11.01 23.86
CA GLU A 96 4.77 -9.97 24.62
C GLU A 96 5.56 -8.67 24.52
N GLN A 97 4.94 -7.61 23.99
CA GLN A 97 5.56 -6.29 23.88
C GLN A 97 4.61 -5.21 24.38
N LYS A 98 5.15 -4.26 25.13
CA LYS A 98 4.36 -3.15 25.68
C LYS A 98 4.23 -2.02 24.67
N LEU A 99 3.07 -1.91 24.01
CA LEU A 99 2.84 -0.90 22.96
C LEU A 99 2.46 0.49 23.50
N HIS A 100 2.16 0.61 24.79
CA HIS A 100 1.93 1.88 25.46
C HIS A 100 2.27 1.80 26.95
N ARG A 101 2.74 2.89 27.57
CA ARG A 101 3.06 2.99 29.00
C ARG A 101 1.92 2.53 29.91
N ASP A 102 0.69 2.82 29.53
CA ASP A 102 -0.51 2.57 30.33
C ASP A 102 -1.25 1.27 29.96
N LEU A 103 -0.80 0.55 28.93
CA LEU A 103 -1.31 -0.77 28.60
C LEU A 103 -0.49 -1.89 29.28
N PRO A 104 -1.10 -3.03 29.62
CA PRO A 104 -0.36 -4.27 29.81
C PRO A 104 0.44 -4.65 28.54
N PRO A 105 1.44 -5.55 28.63
CA PRO A 105 2.07 -6.10 27.43
C PRO A 105 1.04 -6.74 26.51
N THR A 106 1.13 -6.43 25.22
CA THR A 106 0.29 -6.98 24.16
C THR A 106 0.94 -8.26 23.62
N THR A 107 0.16 -9.32 23.49
CA THR A 107 0.58 -10.53 22.76
C THR A 107 0.55 -10.26 21.26
N LEU A 108 1.66 -10.55 20.58
CA LEU A 108 1.89 -10.28 19.16
C LEU A 108 2.61 -11.44 18.51
N TRP A 109 2.63 -11.47 17.18
CA TRP A 109 3.55 -12.29 16.39
C TRP A 109 4.65 -11.40 15.81
N GLY A 110 5.90 -11.73 16.09
CA GLY A 110 7.05 -10.90 15.73
C GLY A 110 8.12 -11.67 14.98
N TYR A 111 8.70 -11.04 13.97
CA TYR A 111 9.94 -11.50 13.35
C TYR A 111 11.13 -11.15 14.25
N GLY A 112 12.07 -12.08 14.42
CA GLY A 112 13.27 -11.88 15.22
C GLY A 112 13.00 -11.55 16.69
N GLY A 113 11.81 -11.89 17.20
CA GLY A 113 11.41 -11.67 18.59
C GLY A 113 11.02 -10.22 18.93
N GLN A 114 10.65 -9.39 17.95
CA GLN A 114 10.21 -8.02 18.15
C GLN A 114 9.13 -7.59 17.15
N TYR A 115 8.45 -6.49 17.46
CA TYR A 115 7.50 -5.82 16.57
C TYR A 115 7.80 -4.30 16.54
N PRO A 116 8.02 -3.70 15.35
CA PRO A 116 8.22 -4.34 14.05
C PRO A 116 9.41 -5.32 14.05
N GLY A 117 9.45 -6.19 13.06
CA GLY A 117 10.57 -7.09 12.82
C GLY A 117 11.90 -6.34 12.63
N PRO A 118 13.06 -7.00 12.84
CA PRO A 118 14.35 -6.38 12.62
C PRO A 118 14.51 -5.85 11.20
N THR A 119 15.16 -4.72 11.06
CA THR A 119 15.59 -4.22 9.75
C THR A 119 16.65 -5.16 9.17
N ILE A 120 16.46 -5.62 7.94
CA ILE A 120 17.52 -6.25 7.15
C ILE A 120 18.14 -5.14 6.29
N GLU A 121 19.45 -4.93 6.41
CA GLU A 121 20.19 -4.08 5.46
C GLU A 121 20.97 -4.98 4.49
N ALA A 122 20.88 -4.66 3.19
CA ALA A 122 21.56 -5.40 2.14
C ALA A 122 22.19 -4.45 1.13
N GLU A 123 23.18 -4.93 0.38
CA GLU A 123 23.86 -4.16 -0.66
C GLU A 123 23.35 -4.56 -2.05
N GLN A 124 23.17 -3.56 -2.91
CA GLN A 124 22.79 -3.76 -4.31
C GLN A 124 23.79 -4.68 -5.02
N GLY A 125 23.27 -5.69 -5.71
CA GLY A 125 24.05 -6.70 -6.42
C GLY A 125 24.77 -7.71 -5.52
N GLU A 126 24.61 -7.64 -4.20
CA GLU A 126 25.10 -8.64 -3.25
C GLU A 126 23.96 -9.56 -2.78
N PRO A 127 23.85 -10.78 -3.34
CA PRO A 127 22.76 -11.66 -2.99
C PRO A 127 22.86 -12.19 -1.57
N ILE A 128 21.73 -12.43 -0.94
CA ILE A 128 21.63 -13.01 0.41
C ILE A 128 20.66 -14.20 0.43
N TYR A 129 20.81 -15.03 1.46
CA TYR A 129 19.80 -16.04 1.80
C TYR A 129 19.08 -15.67 3.09
N VAL A 130 17.76 -15.84 3.12
CA VAL A 130 16.97 -15.71 4.35
C VAL A 130 16.20 -17.00 4.61
N ARG A 131 16.41 -17.59 5.78
CA ARG A 131 15.56 -18.68 6.28
C ARG A 131 14.54 -18.12 7.24
N TRP A 132 13.30 -18.09 6.79
CA TRP A 132 12.13 -17.76 7.58
C TRP A 132 11.69 -18.99 8.39
N GLN A 133 11.68 -18.90 9.72
CA GLN A 133 11.39 -20.02 10.61
C GLN A 133 10.08 -19.79 11.34
N ASN A 134 9.11 -20.68 11.18
CA ASN A 134 7.84 -20.61 11.88
C ASN A 134 7.92 -21.37 13.21
N HIS A 135 7.89 -20.66 14.34
CA HIS A 135 7.73 -21.20 15.69
C HIS A 135 6.44 -20.72 16.38
N LEU A 136 5.51 -20.15 15.62
CA LEU A 136 4.22 -19.64 16.11
C LEU A 136 3.35 -20.76 16.70
N PRO A 137 2.43 -20.46 17.64
CA PRO A 137 1.37 -21.35 18.10
C PRO A 137 0.58 -22.01 16.97
N ASP A 138 -0.09 -23.13 17.29
CA ASP A 138 -0.93 -23.82 16.30
C ASP A 138 -2.27 -23.08 16.09
N GLU A 139 -2.72 -22.33 17.09
CA GLU A 139 -3.93 -21.50 17.05
C GLU A 139 -3.55 -20.04 16.80
N HIS A 140 -4.31 -19.35 15.95
CA HIS A 140 -4.09 -17.93 15.68
C HIS A 140 -4.55 -17.05 16.85
N LEU A 141 -3.86 -15.92 17.06
CA LEU A 141 -4.23 -14.88 18.03
C LEU A 141 -5.55 -14.17 17.73
N LEU A 142 -6.03 -14.26 16.50
CA LEU A 142 -7.05 -13.39 15.90
C LEU A 142 -8.07 -14.28 15.19
N PRO A 143 -9.31 -13.78 14.98
CA PRO A 143 -10.40 -14.61 14.46
C PRO A 143 -10.23 -14.93 12.97
N GLU A 144 -9.92 -16.20 12.67
CA GLU A 144 -9.90 -16.73 11.30
C GLU A 144 -11.34 -17.01 10.80
N ASP A 145 -11.71 -16.43 9.66
CA ASP A 145 -12.94 -16.77 8.95
C ASP A 145 -12.69 -17.97 8.02
N PRO A 146 -13.21 -19.17 8.37
CA PRO A 146 -12.90 -20.40 7.65
C PRO A 146 -13.63 -20.51 6.30
N THR A 147 -14.51 -19.57 5.96
CA THR A 147 -15.24 -19.59 4.68
C THR A 147 -14.44 -18.98 3.55
N ILE A 148 -13.46 -18.14 3.85
CA ILE A 148 -12.59 -17.50 2.87
C ILE A 148 -11.65 -18.56 2.29
N HIS A 149 -11.79 -18.83 1.00
CA HIS A 149 -11.03 -19.87 0.32
C HIS A 149 -11.12 -21.25 1.00
N GLY A 150 -12.25 -21.56 1.66
CA GLY A 150 -12.44 -22.80 2.43
C GLY A 150 -12.28 -24.10 1.63
N ASP A 151 -12.38 -24.01 0.29
CA ASP A 151 -12.15 -25.14 -0.61
C ASP A 151 -10.65 -25.45 -0.85
N ILE A 152 -9.75 -24.51 -0.60
CA ILE A 152 -8.30 -24.65 -0.86
C ILE A 152 -7.42 -24.42 0.37
N ILE A 153 -7.95 -23.80 1.43
CA ILE A 153 -7.27 -23.63 2.71
C ILE A 153 -7.67 -24.75 3.68
N PRO A 154 -6.70 -25.43 4.31
CA PRO A 154 -6.99 -26.46 5.30
C PRO A 154 -7.21 -25.90 6.72
N TYR A 155 -8.32 -25.19 6.95
CA TYR A 155 -8.62 -24.61 8.27
C TYR A 155 -8.86 -25.65 9.39
N ASP A 156 -9.16 -26.90 9.03
CA ASP A 156 -9.38 -27.99 9.99
C ASP A 156 -8.08 -28.64 10.49
N GLU A 157 -6.94 -28.28 9.90
CA GLU A 157 -5.64 -28.82 10.26
C GLU A 157 -4.85 -27.84 11.13
N PRO A 158 -4.16 -28.33 12.19
CA PRO A 158 -3.46 -27.46 13.13
C PRO A 158 -2.23 -26.79 12.48
N GLY A 159 -1.92 -25.58 12.95
CA GLY A 159 -0.69 -24.86 12.62
C GLY A 159 -0.97 -23.52 11.94
N ALA A 160 -0.52 -22.43 12.55
CA ALA A 160 -0.50 -21.12 11.90
C ALA A 160 0.31 -21.17 10.60
N ARG A 161 -0.34 -20.80 9.49
CA ARG A 161 0.29 -20.71 8.17
C ARG A 161 1.03 -19.37 8.06
N VAL A 162 2.26 -19.41 7.56
CA VAL A 162 3.04 -18.21 7.25
C VAL A 162 3.75 -18.35 5.90
N VAL A 163 3.94 -17.24 5.20
CA VAL A 163 4.79 -17.10 4.02
C VAL A 163 5.26 -15.65 3.93
N PRO A 164 6.54 -15.36 4.18
CA PRO A 164 7.01 -13.98 4.05
C PRO A 164 7.16 -13.58 2.58
N HIS A 165 6.64 -12.41 2.23
CA HIS A 165 6.87 -11.69 0.98
C HIS A 165 7.88 -10.56 1.23
N LEU A 166 8.82 -10.36 0.29
CA LEU A 166 9.68 -9.18 0.26
C LEU A 166 9.07 -8.17 -0.71
N HIS A 167 8.24 -7.27 -0.18
CA HIS A 167 7.55 -6.24 -0.93
C HIS A 167 8.54 -5.26 -1.57
N GLY A 168 8.40 -5.09 -2.88
CA GLY A 168 9.31 -4.32 -3.72
C GLY A 168 10.56 -5.11 -4.15
N GLY A 169 10.64 -6.39 -3.82
CA GLY A 169 11.75 -7.26 -4.25
C GLY A 169 11.61 -7.68 -5.72
N ASN A 170 12.65 -7.42 -6.52
CA ASN A 170 12.85 -8.05 -7.82
C ASN A 170 13.51 -9.42 -7.60
N VAL A 171 12.68 -10.41 -7.29
CA VAL A 171 13.11 -11.73 -6.81
C VAL A 171 12.53 -12.85 -7.65
N GLU A 172 13.19 -14.01 -7.63
CA GLU A 172 12.67 -15.22 -8.28
C GLU A 172 11.36 -15.68 -7.60
N HIS A 173 10.45 -16.25 -8.38
CA HIS A 173 9.10 -16.56 -7.92
C HIS A 173 9.01 -17.56 -6.75
N GLU A 174 10.01 -18.43 -6.59
CA GLU A 174 10.08 -19.39 -5.47
C GLU A 174 10.48 -18.74 -4.14
N SER A 175 11.07 -17.54 -4.19
CA SER A 175 11.50 -16.72 -3.04
C SER A 175 10.61 -15.48 -2.88
N ASP A 176 9.59 -15.32 -3.71
CA ASP A 176 8.73 -14.14 -3.71
C ASP A 176 7.72 -14.15 -2.56
N GLY A 177 7.32 -15.33 -2.09
CA GLY A 177 6.34 -15.43 -0.99
C GLY A 177 4.89 -15.55 -1.47
N LYS A 178 4.67 -16.30 -2.57
CA LYS A 178 3.33 -16.58 -3.09
C LYS A 178 2.36 -17.07 -2.00
N PRO A 179 1.07 -16.67 -2.02
CA PRO A 179 0.13 -17.01 -0.96
C PRO A 179 -0.05 -18.50 -0.67
N GLN A 180 0.07 -19.35 -1.71
CA GLN A 180 -0.03 -20.80 -1.59
C GLN A 180 1.32 -21.50 -1.32
N ALA A 181 2.41 -20.75 -1.13
CA ALA A 181 3.72 -21.25 -0.70
C ALA A 181 3.89 -21.23 0.83
N TRP A 182 2.78 -21.14 1.58
CA TRP A 182 2.78 -21.14 3.03
C TRP A 182 3.43 -22.38 3.66
N PHE A 183 3.89 -22.22 4.88
CA PHE A 183 4.37 -23.31 5.72
C PHE A 183 3.94 -23.12 7.17
N THR A 184 3.68 -24.23 7.85
CA THR A 184 3.36 -24.25 9.27
C THR A 184 4.62 -24.39 10.11
N ARG A 185 4.44 -24.41 11.44
CA ARG A 185 5.51 -24.58 12.42
C ARG A 185 6.52 -25.64 11.99
N ASN A 186 7.82 -25.28 12.04
CA ASN A 186 8.94 -26.15 11.65
C ASN A 186 8.86 -26.75 10.22
N PHE A 187 8.08 -26.14 9.32
CA PHE A 187 7.78 -26.69 7.99
C PHE A 187 7.13 -28.09 8.05
N GLU A 188 6.34 -28.38 9.10
CA GLU A 188 5.66 -29.68 9.24
C GLU A 188 4.70 -29.92 8.08
N ARG A 189 4.05 -28.85 7.63
CA ARG A 189 3.12 -28.82 6.49
C ARG A 189 3.42 -27.60 5.63
N THR A 190 3.20 -27.75 4.34
CA THR A 190 3.45 -26.70 3.36
C THR A 190 2.31 -26.64 2.34
N GLY A 191 2.03 -25.46 1.84
CA GLY A 191 1.09 -25.23 0.74
C GLY A 191 1.62 -25.81 -0.59
N PRO A 192 0.75 -25.89 -1.60
CA PRO A 192 1.06 -26.56 -2.86
C PRO A 192 2.19 -25.89 -3.66
N ASP A 193 2.44 -24.59 -3.44
CA ASP A 193 3.47 -23.84 -4.16
C ASP A 193 4.81 -23.76 -3.42
N PHE A 194 4.93 -24.35 -2.23
CA PHE A 194 6.17 -24.32 -1.47
C PHE A 194 7.28 -25.09 -2.19
N LYS A 195 8.41 -24.41 -2.49
CA LYS A 195 9.56 -25.02 -3.16
C LYS A 195 10.79 -25.14 -2.28
N LYS A 196 11.05 -24.16 -1.41
CA LYS A 196 12.30 -24.08 -0.64
C LYS A 196 12.18 -23.34 0.67
N LYS A 197 13.14 -23.63 1.56
CA LYS A 197 13.23 -23.07 2.94
C LYS A 197 14.11 -21.83 3.04
N ASP A 198 15.13 -21.73 2.18
CA ASP A 198 15.99 -20.55 2.14
C ASP A 198 15.56 -19.75 0.92
N TYR A 199 15.02 -18.56 1.17
CA TYR A 199 14.71 -17.60 0.13
C TYR A 199 16.02 -16.96 -0.31
N TYR A 200 16.19 -16.79 -1.61
CA TYR A 200 17.34 -16.16 -2.21
C TYR A 200 16.92 -14.82 -2.77
N TYR A 201 17.51 -13.77 -2.24
CA TYR A 201 17.26 -12.40 -2.66
C TYR A 201 18.48 -11.92 -3.42
N VAL A 202 18.30 -11.71 -4.74
CA VAL A 202 19.39 -11.35 -5.64
C VAL A 202 19.90 -9.93 -5.40
N ASN A 203 19.03 -9.04 -4.89
CA ASN A 203 19.33 -7.65 -4.57
C ASN A 203 19.81 -6.81 -5.75
N ASP A 204 19.53 -7.24 -6.98
CA ASP A 204 19.98 -6.57 -8.20
C ASP A 204 18.89 -5.64 -8.76
N GLN A 205 18.59 -4.60 -7.99
CA GLN A 205 17.61 -3.55 -8.30
C GLN A 205 18.09 -2.21 -7.69
N PRO A 206 17.51 -1.05 -8.06
CA PRO A 206 17.85 0.23 -7.43
C PRO A 206 17.75 0.20 -5.90
N PRO A 207 18.63 0.92 -5.16
CA PRO A 207 18.53 1.02 -3.71
C PRO A 207 17.21 1.70 -3.30
N ALA A 208 16.49 1.09 -2.37
CA ALA A 208 15.13 1.48 -2.03
C ALA A 208 14.76 1.05 -0.60
N THR A 209 13.66 1.61 -0.10
CA THR A 209 13.00 1.13 1.12
C THR A 209 12.02 0.03 0.72
N LEU A 210 12.46 -1.21 0.90
CA LEU A 210 11.62 -2.40 0.82
C LEU A 210 11.11 -2.73 2.22
N TRP A 211 10.17 -3.66 2.30
CA TRP A 211 9.72 -4.21 3.56
C TRP A 211 9.31 -5.66 3.36
N TYR A 212 9.34 -6.45 4.42
CA TYR A 212 8.89 -7.82 4.38
C TYR A 212 7.71 -8.00 5.32
N HIS A 213 6.74 -8.80 4.92
CA HIS A 213 5.55 -9.10 5.70
C HIS A 213 5.02 -10.49 5.36
N ASP A 214 4.13 -11.02 6.20
CA ASP A 214 3.42 -12.25 5.83
C ASP A 214 2.46 -12.03 4.66
N HIS A 215 2.25 -13.06 3.83
CA HIS A 215 1.41 -13.05 2.63
C HIS A 215 0.55 -14.34 2.53
N SER A 216 0.17 -14.93 3.67
CA SER A 216 -0.50 -16.24 3.70
C SER A 216 -1.95 -16.16 3.30
N LEU A 217 -2.31 -16.93 2.26
CA LEU A 217 -3.66 -16.92 1.67
C LEU A 217 -4.79 -16.96 2.72
N GLY A 218 -5.70 -16.00 2.67
CA GLY A 218 -6.92 -15.92 3.48
C GLY A 218 -6.71 -15.44 4.92
N ILE A 219 -5.45 -15.21 5.34
CA ILE A 219 -5.10 -14.70 6.67
C ILE A 219 -3.98 -13.65 6.61
N THR A 220 -3.64 -13.07 5.45
CA THR A 220 -2.62 -12.00 5.36
C THR A 220 -2.99 -10.86 6.32
N ARG A 221 -4.27 -10.45 6.33
CA ARG A 221 -4.76 -9.35 7.18
C ARG A 221 -4.54 -9.60 8.66
N LEU A 222 -4.59 -10.87 9.08
CA LEU A 222 -4.47 -11.27 10.48
C LEU A 222 -2.99 -11.40 10.87
N ASN A 223 -2.18 -12.03 10.03
CA ASN A 223 -0.75 -12.22 10.27
C ASN A 223 0.01 -10.88 10.31
N VAL A 224 -0.29 -9.97 9.38
CA VAL A 224 0.28 -8.61 9.36
C VAL A 224 -0.20 -7.79 10.56
N TYR A 225 -1.49 -7.85 10.89
CA TYR A 225 -2.05 -7.14 12.04
C TYR A 225 -1.46 -7.62 13.37
N ALA A 226 -1.22 -8.93 13.50
CA ALA A 226 -0.58 -9.55 14.65
C ALA A 226 0.88 -9.10 14.84
N GLY A 227 1.54 -8.56 13.81
CA GLY A 227 2.85 -7.91 13.91
C GLY A 227 3.92 -8.42 12.95
N LEU A 228 3.60 -9.35 12.04
CA LEU A 228 4.56 -9.91 11.08
C LEU A 228 4.84 -8.93 9.92
N ALA A 229 5.60 -7.87 10.22
CA ALA A 229 6.15 -6.95 9.23
C ALA A 229 7.49 -6.35 9.71
N GLY A 230 8.41 -6.04 8.80
CA GLY A 230 9.70 -5.40 9.11
C GLY A 230 10.35 -4.73 7.89
N PHE A 231 11.32 -3.86 8.12
CA PHE A 231 11.99 -3.13 7.03
C PHE A 231 13.07 -3.96 6.34
N TYR A 232 13.25 -3.71 5.04
CA TYR A 232 14.39 -4.17 4.26
C TYR A 232 14.99 -2.97 3.53
N LEU A 233 16.18 -2.54 3.92
CA LEU A 233 16.83 -1.38 3.31
C LEU A 233 17.91 -1.85 2.34
N LEU A 234 17.66 -1.67 1.05
CA LEU A 234 18.64 -1.95 0.00
C LEU A 234 19.49 -0.69 -0.22
N ARG A 235 20.80 -0.85 -0.06
CA ARG A 235 21.80 0.23 -0.08
C ARG A 235 22.70 0.11 -1.29
N ASN A 236 23.35 1.19 -1.67
CA ASN A 236 24.49 1.14 -2.59
C ASN A 236 25.50 2.28 -2.32
N ASP A 237 26.64 2.24 -3.00
CA ASP A 237 27.69 3.25 -2.86
C ASP A 237 27.30 4.61 -3.46
N HIS A 238 26.53 4.63 -4.55
CA HIS A 238 26.07 5.89 -5.18
C HIS A 238 25.20 6.72 -4.21
N GLU A 239 24.26 6.08 -3.53
CA GLU A 239 23.41 6.70 -2.51
C GLU A 239 24.24 7.33 -1.38
N ARG A 240 25.34 6.66 -0.96
CA ARG A 240 26.25 7.18 0.07
C ARG A 240 27.01 8.42 -0.40
N GLU A 241 27.33 8.50 -1.69
CA GLU A 241 28.03 9.66 -2.28
C GLU A 241 27.15 10.92 -2.35
N LEU A 242 25.82 10.78 -2.26
CA LEU A 242 24.88 11.91 -2.22
C LEU A 242 24.93 12.72 -0.92
N ASN A 243 25.59 12.21 0.12
CA ASN A 243 25.67 12.82 1.46
C ASN A 243 24.29 13.16 2.05
N LEU A 244 23.32 12.27 1.83
CA LEU A 244 22.01 12.34 2.50
C LEU A 244 22.19 12.11 4.02
N PRO A 245 21.23 12.53 4.88
CA PRO A 245 21.28 12.20 6.30
C PRO A 245 21.36 10.67 6.50
N THR A 246 22.27 10.23 7.37
CA THR A 246 22.60 8.82 7.64
C THR A 246 22.75 8.58 9.15
N GLY A 247 22.89 7.32 9.56
CA GLY A 247 23.12 6.97 10.97
C GLY A 247 21.93 7.35 11.84
N ASP A 248 22.18 8.07 12.94
CA ASP A 248 21.12 8.46 13.89
C ASP A 248 20.06 9.40 13.26
N ASN A 249 20.43 10.07 12.16
CA ASN A 249 19.60 10.98 11.38
C ASN A 249 18.82 10.30 10.25
N GLU A 250 19.00 9.00 10.02
CA GLU A 250 18.17 8.20 9.14
C GLU A 250 17.24 7.31 9.98
N ILE A 251 15.94 7.52 9.87
CA ILE A 251 14.96 6.90 10.76
C ILE A 251 13.87 6.20 9.94
N PRO A 252 13.80 4.85 9.98
CA PRO A 252 12.66 4.14 9.42
C PRO A 252 11.44 4.30 10.33
N LEU A 253 10.31 4.71 9.75
CA LEU A 253 9.05 4.92 10.43
C LEU A 253 7.94 4.16 9.71
N VAL A 254 7.40 3.12 10.36
CA VAL A 254 6.20 2.43 9.90
C VAL A 254 4.98 2.97 10.64
N PHE A 255 3.98 3.38 9.87
CA PHE A 255 2.68 3.86 10.37
C PHE A 255 1.65 2.74 10.30
N GLN A 256 0.99 2.49 11.41
CA GLN A 256 -0.02 1.45 11.56
C GLN A 256 -1.12 1.92 12.49
N ASP A 257 -2.35 1.50 12.24
CA ASP A 257 -3.46 1.66 13.17
C ASP A 257 -3.81 0.32 13.85
N ARG A 258 -4.15 0.41 15.13
CA ARG A 258 -4.50 -0.73 15.98
C ARG A 258 -5.68 -0.37 16.86
N SER A 259 -6.35 -1.40 17.36
CA SER A 259 -7.32 -1.29 18.45
C SER A 259 -6.97 -2.29 19.54
N PHE A 260 -7.21 -1.91 20.80
CA PHE A 260 -6.80 -2.66 21.99
C PHE A 260 -7.97 -2.96 22.90
N ASN A 261 -7.99 -4.13 23.50
CA ASN A 261 -8.86 -4.42 24.64
C ASN A 261 -8.28 -3.83 25.93
N GLU A 262 -9.10 -3.73 26.99
CA GLU A 262 -8.66 -3.22 28.30
C GLU A 262 -7.48 -4.03 28.91
N ASP A 263 -7.35 -5.31 28.55
CA ASP A 263 -6.27 -6.17 29.01
C ASP A 263 -4.97 -6.03 28.19
N GLY A 264 -4.94 -5.15 27.19
CA GLY A 264 -3.81 -4.89 26.31
C GLY A 264 -3.71 -5.81 25.09
N SER A 265 -4.58 -6.82 24.95
CA SER A 265 -4.65 -7.64 23.74
C SER A 265 -5.14 -6.85 22.53
N LEU A 266 -4.74 -7.27 21.32
CA LEU A 266 -5.25 -6.69 20.09
C LEU A 266 -6.74 -7.00 19.91
N TYR A 267 -7.50 -6.01 19.47
CA TYR A 267 -8.86 -6.17 18.96
C TYR A 267 -8.82 -6.24 17.43
N TYR A 268 -9.56 -7.19 16.86
CA TYR A 268 -9.85 -7.28 15.44
C TYR A 268 -11.30 -7.78 15.28
N PRO A 269 -12.12 -7.16 14.41
CA PRO A 269 -13.55 -7.44 14.36
C PRO A 269 -13.86 -8.83 13.81
N THR A 270 -14.97 -9.41 14.29
CA THR A 270 -15.45 -10.75 13.91
C THR A 270 -16.70 -10.73 13.05
N ASP A 271 -17.30 -9.57 12.82
CA ASP A 271 -18.51 -9.43 11.98
C ASP A 271 -18.64 -7.98 11.47
N VAL A 272 -19.48 -7.80 10.45
CA VAL A 272 -19.89 -6.52 9.89
C VAL A 272 -21.23 -6.13 10.53
N PRO A 273 -21.28 -5.20 11.51
CA PRO A 273 -22.51 -4.77 12.17
C PRO A 273 -23.68 -4.51 11.20
N ASP A 274 -24.73 -5.29 11.46
CA ASP A 274 -26.14 -5.19 11.09
C ASP A 274 -26.54 -4.24 9.93
N THR A 275 -26.66 -4.79 8.72
CA THR A 275 -27.46 -4.18 7.64
C THR A 275 -28.57 -5.10 7.10
N ARG A 276 -28.89 -6.19 7.81
CA ARG A 276 -30.07 -7.01 7.50
C ARG A 276 -30.75 -7.46 8.79
N ASP A 277 -31.89 -6.83 9.08
CA ASP A 277 -32.87 -7.27 10.08
C ASP A 277 -33.10 -8.81 10.01
N GLY A 278 -32.35 -9.58 10.80
CA GLY A 278 -32.61 -11.01 11.09
C GLY A 278 -32.15 -12.06 10.08
N ASP A 279 -31.05 -11.86 9.35
CA ASP A 279 -30.44 -12.90 8.50
C ASP A 279 -29.22 -13.57 9.19
N ASP A 280 -29.45 -14.63 9.97
CA ASP A 280 -28.43 -15.43 10.68
C ASP A 280 -27.54 -16.28 9.72
N SER A 281 -27.47 -15.94 8.43
CA SER A 281 -26.73 -16.74 7.44
C SER A 281 -25.24 -16.43 7.37
N ARG A 282 -24.77 -15.33 7.97
CA ARG A 282 -23.35 -14.94 7.91
C ARG A 282 -22.47 -15.86 8.76
N PRO A 283 -21.22 -16.13 8.35
CA PRO A 283 -20.27 -16.88 9.15
C PRO A 283 -19.90 -16.13 10.44
N GLU A 284 -19.60 -16.87 11.51
CA GLU A 284 -19.03 -16.34 12.75
C GLU A 284 -17.73 -17.10 13.06
N PRO A 285 -16.55 -16.46 13.01
CA PRO A 285 -16.32 -15.08 12.58
C PRO A 285 -16.46 -14.89 11.06
N SER A 286 -16.68 -13.65 10.63
CA SER A 286 -16.68 -13.21 9.23
C SER A 286 -15.63 -12.13 9.00
N ILE A 287 -14.99 -12.14 7.83
CA ILE A 287 -14.21 -11.00 7.35
C ILE A 287 -15.05 -9.73 7.26
N VAL A 288 -14.41 -8.61 7.58
CA VAL A 288 -14.90 -7.26 7.34
C VAL A 288 -14.24 -6.70 6.08
N PRO A 289 -14.94 -5.87 5.29
CA PRO A 289 -14.41 -5.38 4.01
C PRO A 289 -13.25 -4.40 4.18
N GLN A 290 -13.15 -3.70 5.30
CA GLN A 290 -12.01 -2.85 5.67
C GLN A 290 -11.88 -2.83 7.19
N PHE A 291 -10.66 -2.62 7.69
CA PHE A 291 -10.39 -2.34 9.10
C PHE A 291 -9.75 -0.97 9.29
N TYR A 292 -10.27 -0.19 10.25
CA TYR A 292 -9.71 1.10 10.66
C TYR A 292 -9.54 1.11 12.18
N GLY A 293 -8.31 0.99 12.65
CA GLY A 293 -7.97 1.08 14.06
C GLY A 293 -8.14 2.50 14.59
N ASP A 294 -8.44 2.61 15.89
CA ASP A 294 -8.66 3.87 16.61
C ASP A 294 -7.42 4.40 17.34
N VAL A 295 -6.33 3.64 17.36
CA VAL A 295 -5.04 4.03 17.93
C VAL A 295 -3.96 4.07 16.85
N SER A 296 -3.30 5.23 16.69
CA SER A 296 -2.15 5.35 15.80
C SER A 296 -0.92 4.76 16.48
N THR A 297 -0.18 3.95 15.74
CA THR A 297 1.10 3.39 16.18
C THR A 297 2.20 3.73 15.19
N VAL A 298 3.37 4.10 15.72
CA VAL A 298 4.59 4.31 14.94
C VAL A 298 5.67 3.40 15.50
N ASN A 299 6.25 2.55 14.66
CA ASN A 299 7.22 1.53 15.06
C ASN A 299 6.74 0.71 16.29
N GLY A 300 5.45 0.38 16.33
CA GLY A 300 4.85 -0.43 17.39
C GLY A 300 4.57 0.29 18.71
N LYS A 301 4.65 1.62 18.78
CA LYS A 301 4.20 2.39 19.96
C LYS A 301 2.99 3.25 19.65
N ALA A 302 2.00 3.24 20.53
CA ALA A 302 0.81 4.09 20.44
C ALA A 302 1.16 5.56 20.72
N TRP A 303 0.75 6.46 19.82
CA TRP A 303 0.96 7.92 19.90
C TRP A 303 2.31 8.34 20.51
N PRO A 304 3.44 7.91 19.93
CA PRO A 304 4.74 8.16 20.51
C PRO A 304 5.20 9.60 20.26
N ARG A 305 6.35 9.94 20.83
CA ARG A 305 7.10 11.15 20.50
C ARG A 305 8.52 10.80 20.02
N LEU A 306 9.11 11.64 19.20
CA LEU A 306 10.48 11.52 18.71
C LEU A 306 11.25 12.79 19.03
N SER A 307 12.37 12.66 19.73
CA SER A 307 13.31 13.77 19.92
C SER A 307 14.28 13.87 18.73
N VAL A 308 14.41 15.05 18.14
CA VAL A 308 15.35 15.36 17.04
C VAL A 308 16.18 16.58 17.37
N ASP A 309 17.43 16.61 16.90
CA ASP A 309 18.25 17.82 16.92
C ASP A 309 17.77 18.81 15.83
N PRO A 310 18.04 20.12 15.97
CA PRO A 310 17.66 21.14 14.98
C PRO A 310 18.55 21.08 13.72
N GLU A 311 18.43 19.99 12.96
CA GLU A 311 19.20 19.66 11.76
C GLU A 311 18.35 18.83 10.76
N GLN A 312 18.98 18.33 9.70
CA GLN A 312 18.30 17.51 8.69
C GLN A 312 18.20 16.04 9.10
N TYR A 313 17.02 15.47 8.89
CA TYR A 313 16.75 14.05 9.07
C TYR A 313 16.19 13.45 7.80
N ARG A 314 16.57 12.20 7.52
CA ARG A 314 15.99 11.35 6.50
C ARG A 314 15.02 10.38 7.16
N PHE A 315 13.79 10.32 6.68
CA PHE A 315 12.79 9.37 7.15
C PHE A 315 12.43 8.39 6.05
N ARG A 316 12.53 7.09 6.33
CA ARG A 316 12.02 6.02 5.46
C ARG A 316 10.60 5.70 5.92
N LEU A 317 9.63 6.33 5.30
CA LEU A 317 8.23 6.22 5.67
C LEU A 317 7.60 5.00 5.00
N LEU A 318 6.88 4.20 5.77
CA LEU A 318 6.09 3.06 5.30
C LEU A 318 4.68 3.16 5.84
N ASN A 319 3.68 3.10 4.96
CA ASN A 319 2.32 2.78 5.39
C ASN A 319 2.17 1.26 5.53
N GLY A 320 2.23 0.77 6.78
CA GLY A 320 2.04 -0.64 7.11
C GLY A 320 0.65 -0.99 7.63
N ALA A 321 -0.33 -0.08 7.48
CA ALA A 321 -1.70 -0.29 7.92
C ALA A 321 -2.45 -1.24 6.97
N ASN A 322 -3.41 -2.00 7.50
CA ASN A 322 -4.19 -2.93 6.69
C ASN A 322 -4.98 -2.20 5.59
N SER A 323 -5.72 -1.13 5.94
CA SER A 323 -6.58 -0.41 4.99
C SER A 323 -6.43 1.12 5.01
N ARG A 324 -5.82 1.70 6.04
CA ARG A 324 -5.79 3.15 6.24
C ARG A 324 -4.84 3.86 5.28
N TYR A 325 -5.34 4.89 4.62
CA TYR A 325 -4.51 5.89 3.93
C TYR A 325 -3.98 6.92 4.91
N TYR A 326 -2.81 7.48 4.59
CA TYR A 326 -2.27 8.66 5.27
C TYR A 326 -2.10 9.83 4.31
N ASN A 327 -2.42 11.03 4.78
CA ASN A 327 -2.11 12.27 4.10
C ASN A 327 -1.39 13.19 5.10
N LEU A 328 -0.06 13.15 5.05
CA LEU A 328 0.82 13.58 6.14
C LEU A 328 1.27 15.04 6.00
N LYS A 329 1.34 15.72 7.15
CA LYS A 329 1.93 17.06 7.33
C LYS A 329 2.64 17.15 8.68
N LEU A 330 3.73 17.90 8.77
CA LEU A 330 4.27 18.36 10.05
C LEU A 330 3.68 19.73 10.37
N LEU A 331 3.06 19.87 11.53
CA LEU A 331 2.38 21.08 11.98
C LEU A 331 2.87 21.48 13.38
N GLU A 332 3.08 22.76 13.64
CA GLU A 332 3.34 23.28 14.98
C GLU A 332 2.26 22.84 15.97
N TYR A 333 2.66 22.46 17.18
CA TYR A 333 1.77 21.97 18.23
C TYR A 333 2.05 22.65 19.57
N ASP A 334 1.03 23.28 20.17
CA ASP A 334 1.14 23.85 21.52
C ASP A 334 0.63 22.84 22.55
N GLU A 335 1.57 22.15 23.22
CA GLU A 335 1.26 21.18 24.28
C GLU A 335 0.44 21.77 25.45
N LYS A 336 0.47 23.09 25.67
CA LYS A 336 -0.27 23.71 26.78
C LYS A 336 -1.74 23.93 26.46
N SER A 337 -2.05 24.30 25.22
CA SER A 337 -3.43 24.48 24.75
C SER A 337 -4.02 23.20 24.16
N GLY A 338 -3.17 22.29 23.68
CA GLY A 338 -3.57 21.14 22.87
C GLY A 338 -3.98 21.52 21.46
N GLU A 339 -3.63 22.72 20.98
CA GLU A 339 -4.00 23.22 19.65
C GLU A 339 -2.89 22.93 18.62
N THR A 340 -3.31 22.46 17.45
CA THR A 340 -2.47 22.26 16.26
C THR A 340 -2.53 23.51 15.37
N GLY A 341 -1.36 24.04 14.99
CA GLY A 341 -1.21 25.15 14.04
C GLY A 341 -1.43 24.73 12.59
N ASP A 342 -1.10 25.62 11.65
CA ASP A 342 -1.24 25.42 10.20
C ASP A 342 0.09 25.49 9.43
N SER A 343 1.21 25.65 10.14
CA SER A 343 2.58 25.73 9.60
C SER A 343 3.48 24.64 10.17
N GLY A 344 4.52 24.28 9.43
CA GLY A 344 5.58 23.38 9.86
C GLY A 344 6.55 23.10 8.70
N PRO A 345 7.63 22.31 8.93
CA PRO A 345 8.60 22.02 7.91
C PRO A 345 7.98 21.18 6.78
N PRO A 346 8.33 21.44 5.51
CA PRO A 346 7.87 20.63 4.40
C PRO A 346 8.61 19.29 4.37
N PHE A 347 7.96 18.27 3.79
CA PHE A 347 8.69 17.09 3.32
C PHE A 347 9.35 17.39 1.97
N VAL A 348 10.64 17.06 1.85
CA VAL A 348 11.33 16.96 0.56
C VAL A 348 11.51 15.49 0.23
N GLN A 349 10.70 14.97 -0.67
CA GLN A 349 10.78 13.60 -1.10
C GLN A 349 11.98 13.40 -2.02
N ILE A 350 12.77 12.38 -1.71
CA ILE A 350 13.97 11.98 -2.46
C ILE A 350 13.82 10.58 -3.05
N GLY A 351 12.81 9.81 -2.65
CA GLY A 351 12.49 8.50 -3.18
C GLY A 351 11.06 8.07 -2.86
N ASN A 352 10.61 7.01 -3.53
CA ASN A 352 9.33 6.32 -3.33
C ASN A 352 9.58 4.80 -3.29
N ASP A 353 8.57 4.00 -3.66
CA ASP A 353 8.59 2.54 -3.58
C ASP A 353 9.86 1.91 -4.18
N GLY A 354 10.20 2.31 -5.41
CA GLY A 354 11.30 1.73 -6.20
C GLY A 354 12.65 2.42 -6.05
N GLY A 355 12.79 3.34 -5.10
CA GLY A 355 14.06 3.97 -4.77
C GLY A 355 14.10 5.47 -5.00
N LEU A 356 15.30 6.01 -5.26
CA LEU A 356 15.50 7.44 -5.42
C LEU A 356 14.78 7.99 -6.66
N LEU A 357 14.17 9.17 -6.51
CA LEU A 357 13.68 10.00 -7.62
C LEU A 357 14.87 10.56 -8.40
N SER A 358 14.62 11.13 -9.59
CA SER A 358 15.70 11.79 -10.35
C SER A 358 16.21 13.08 -9.66
N GLU A 359 15.33 13.80 -9.00
CA GLU A 359 15.61 15.05 -8.27
C GLU A 359 14.75 15.15 -7.00
N PRO A 360 15.16 15.94 -5.99
CA PRO A 360 14.35 16.15 -4.79
C PRO A 360 13.05 16.90 -5.10
N VAL A 361 11.94 16.38 -4.63
CA VAL A 361 10.60 16.95 -4.82
C VAL A 361 10.09 17.52 -3.51
N LYS A 362 9.92 18.84 -3.46
CA LYS A 362 9.25 19.48 -2.31
C LYS A 362 7.74 19.23 -2.41
N THR A 363 7.20 18.49 -1.46
CA THR A 363 5.76 18.22 -1.40
C THR A 363 4.97 19.52 -1.29
N ALA A 364 3.87 19.64 -2.05
CA ALA A 364 3.03 20.84 -2.08
C ALA A 364 2.09 20.94 -0.86
N GLY A 365 2.64 20.68 0.33
CA GLY A 365 1.94 20.73 1.60
C GLY A 365 1.19 19.45 1.99
N ARG A 366 1.35 18.34 1.26
CA ARG A 366 0.78 17.04 1.66
C ARG A 366 1.63 15.89 1.09
N LEU A 367 1.82 14.83 1.88
CA LEU A 367 2.47 13.59 1.45
C LEU A 367 1.46 12.44 1.61
N GLU A 368 1.00 11.90 0.49
CA GLU A 368 0.02 10.83 0.46
C GLU A 368 0.70 9.46 0.46
N LEU A 369 0.18 8.53 1.26
CA LEU A 369 0.60 7.14 1.30
C LEU A 369 -0.62 6.21 1.40
N GLY A 370 -0.92 5.50 0.33
CA GLY A 370 -1.79 4.32 0.36
C GLY A 370 -1.13 3.14 1.08
N SER A 371 -1.92 2.12 1.43
CA SER A 371 -1.35 0.93 2.10
C SER A 371 -0.21 0.34 1.27
N SER A 372 0.88 -0.06 1.94
CA SER A 372 2.17 -0.54 1.41
C SER A 372 3.05 0.46 0.65
N GLN A 373 2.58 1.69 0.40
CA GLN A 373 3.43 2.70 -0.23
C GLN A 373 4.53 3.19 0.72
N ARG A 374 5.68 3.51 0.13
CA ARG A 374 6.83 4.09 0.84
C ARG A 374 7.15 5.47 0.31
N ALA A 375 7.62 6.33 1.20
CA ALA A 375 8.23 7.60 0.84
C ALA A 375 9.54 7.77 1.58
N ASP A 376 10.58 8.14 0.85
CA ASP A 376 11.87 8.50 1.40
C ASP A 376 11.98 10.02 1.37
N VAL A 377 12.00 10.64 2.55
CA VAL A 377 11.89 12.09 2.68
C VAL A 377 13.00 12.66 3.55
N VAL A 378 13.43 13.86 3.21
CA VAL A 378 14.29 14.69 4.05
C VAL A 378 13.45 15.83 4.63
N VAL A 379 13.62 16.05 5.93
CA VAL A 379 13.00 17.15 6.67
C VAL A 379 14.10 17.95 7.36
N ASP A 380 14.01 19.27 7.25
CA ASP A 380 14.96 20.20 7.86
C ASP A 380 14.32 20.85 9.10
N PHE A 381 14.81 20.50 10.29
CA PHE A 381 14.32 21.03 11.56
C PHE A 381 15.13 22.23 12.07
N SER A 382 16.09 22.74 11.30
CA SER A 382 17.02 23.79 11.75
C SER A 382 16.36 25.13 12.12
N GLU A 383 15.17 25.41 11.56
CA GLU A 383 14.38 26.60 11.88
C GLU A 383 13.40 26.41 13.05
N TYR A 384 13.27 25.18 13.57
CA TYR A 384 12.25 24.78 14.55
C TYR A 384 12.83 24.47 15.94
N ALA A 385 14.06 24.92 16.23
CA ALA A 385 14.75 24.62 17.49
C ALA A 385 13.93 25.02 18.73
N GLY A 386 13.61 24.05 19.60
CA GLY A 386 12.81 24.25 20.81
C GLY A 386 11.30 24.24 20.58
N GLU A 387 10.84 23.92 19.37
CA GLU A 387 9.43 23.74 19.03
C GLU A 387 9.02 22.27 19.09
N THR A 388 7.72 22.05 19.22
CA THR A 388 7.09 20.72 19.13
C THR A 388 6.19 20.71 17.91
N LEU A 389 6.33 19.66 17.09
CA LEU A 389 5.56 19.47 15.87
C LEU A 389 4.69 18.21 16.00
N LEU A 390 3.47 18.25 15.49
CA LEU A 390 2.60 17.11 15.29
C LEU A 390 2.80 16.57 13.87
N LEU A 391 3.11 15.28 13.75
CA LEU A 391 2.88 14.56 12.50
C LEU A 391 1.38 14.31 12.39
N HIS A 392 0.75 15.09 11.53
CA HIS A 392 -0.70 15.14 11.36
C HIS A 392 -1.13 14.35 10.13
N ASN A 393 -2.29 13.69 10.23
CA ASN A 393 -2.94 12.99 9.13
C ASN A 393 -4.36 13.56 8.88
N ASP A 394 -4.69 13.96 7.64
CA ASP A 394 -6.06 14.39 7.30
C ASP A 394 -6.75 13.47 6.28
N ALA A 395 -6.19 12.27 6.02
CA ALA A 395 -6.86 11.27 5.21
C ALA A 395 -8.06 10.66 5.97
N PRO A 396 -9.30 10.77 5.44
CA PRO A 396 -10.44 10.08 6.02
C PRO A 396 -10.27 8.56 5.86
N ALA A 397 -10.89 7.78 6.76
CA ALA A 397 -10.88 6.33 6.68
C ALA A 397 -11.31 5.82 5.28
N LYS A 398 -12.42 6.35 4.74
CA LYS A 398 -12.90 6.08 3.37
C LYS A 398 -12.26 7.06 2.38
N TYR A 399 -10.95 6.91 2.17
CA TYR A 399 -10.16 7.83 1.36
C TYR A 399 -10.71 7.98 -0.07
N ARG A 400 -10.99 9.24 -0.46
CA ARG A 400 -11.55 9.66 -1.76
C ARG A 400 -12.77 8.84 -2.26
N GLY A 401 -13.50 8.20 -1.35
CA GLY A 401 -14.70 7.43 -1.66
C GLY A 401 -15.90 8.30 -2.07
N THR A 402 -16.77 7.76 -2.92
CA THR A 402 -17.99 8.46 -3.41
C THR A 402 -19.29 7.89 -2.83
N SER A 403 -19.21 6.89 -1.96
CA SER A 403 -20.36 6.36 -1.22
C SER A 403 -20.98 7.51 -0.41
N GLY A 404 -22.22 7.90 -0.71
CA GLY A 404 -22.94 9.08 -0.18
C GLY A 404 -23.24 9.10 1.33
N ILE A 405 -22.24 8.76 2.14
CA ILE A 405 -22.10 9.03 3.56
C ILE A 405 -21.70 10.51 3.67
N GLU A 406 -22.34 11.27 4.56
CA GLU A 406 -21.89 12.65 4.80
C GLU A 406 -20.44 12.60 5.32
N ALA A 407 -19.61 13.57 4.93
CA ALA A 407 -18.18 13.60 5.27
C ALA A 407 -17.89 13.52 6.79
N ASP A 408 -18.92 13.62 7.63
CA ASP A 408 -18.90 13.62 9.09
C ASP A 408 -18.81 12.20 9.72
N ASP A 409 -18.97 11.10 8.96
CA ASP A 409 -18.91 9.72 9.52
C ASP A 409 -17.58 8.98 9.22
N ALA A 410 -16.63 9.60 8.53
CA ALA A 410 -15.33 9.01 8.19
C ALA A 410 -14.18 9.86 8.74
N GLU A 411 -14.11 9.97 10.07
CA GLU A 411 -13.11 10.80 10.72
C GLU A 411 -11.68 10.27 10.47
N PRO A 412 -10.72 11.17 10.18
CA PRO A 412 -9.32 10.79 10.11
C PRO A 412 -8.82 10.30 11.48
N LEU A 413 -7.64 9.70 11.50
CA LEU A 413 -6.87 9.49 12.71
C LEU A 413 -5.79 10.58 12.75
N PRO A 414 -6.09 11.80 13.23
CA PRO A 414 -5.32 12.99 12.88
C PRO A 414 -3.94 13.09 13.53
N GLU A 415 -3.77 12.35 14.62
CA GLU A 415 -2.65 12.47 15.53
C GLU A 415 -1.80 11.22 15.44
N ILE A 416 -0.63 11.32 14.79
CA ILE A 416 0.25 10.17 14.56
C ILE A 416 1.34 10.07 15.64
N MET A 417 2.13 11.12 15.79
CA MET A 417 3.22 11.25 16.76
C MET A 417 3.60 12.72 16.95
N LEU A 418 4.25 13.04 18.07
CA LEU A 418 4.95 14.32 18.22
C LEU A 418 6.43 14.20 17.80
N VAL A 419 6.98 15.30 17.32
CA VAL A 419 8.41 15.51 17.07
C VAL A 419 8.85 16.69 17.92
N ASP A 420 9.73 16.45 18.89
CA ASP A 420 10.32 17.49 19.71
C ASP A 420 11.68 17.89 19.14
N VAL A 421 11.78 19.13 18.70
CA VAL A 421 13.05 19.67 18.22
C VAL A 421 13.82 20.23 19.40
N VAL A 422 14.95 19.61 19.74
CA VAL A 422 15.75 19.97 20.90
C VAL A 422 16.18 21.44 20.84
N ALA A 423 16.05 22.15 21.97
CA ALA A 423 16.53 23.52 22.08
C ALA A 423 18.07 23.56 21.97
N GLY A 424 18.60 24.26 20.97
CA GLY A 424 20.04 24.29 20.73
C GLY A 424 20.45 25.25 19.62
N GLU A 425 21.76 25.34 19.37
CA GLU A 425 22.25 25.96 18.15
C GLU A 425 22.02 24.98 16.99
N ALA A 426 21.25 25.40 15.99
CA ALA A 426 21.08 24.63 14.76
C ALA A 426 22.44 24.39 14.10
N ASP A 427 22.73 23.14 13.74
CA ASP A 427 23.81 22.88 12.80
C ASP A 427 23.36 23.35 11.42
N ARG A 428 23.74 24.57 11.09
CA ARG A 428 23.47 25.18 9.78
C ARG A 428 24.45 24.71 8.71
N GLN A 429 25.25 23.67 8.95
CA GLN A 429 25.80 22.88 7.84
C GLN A 429 24.67 22.06 7.21
N SER A 430 23.66 22.75 6.67
CA SER A 430 22.72 22.13 5.76
C SER A 430 23.50 21.86 4.48
N ASP A 431 23.99 20.64 4.32
CA ASP A 431 24.36 20.21 2.97
C ASP A 431 23.06 20.27 2.16
N ARG A 432 23.01 21.25 1.27
CA ARG A 432 21.87 21.38 0.35
C ARG A 432 21.78 20.06 -0.40
N LEU A 433 20.59 19.46 -0.39
CA LEU A 433 20.33 18.24 -1.15
C LEU A 433 20.81 18.41 -2.61
N PRO A 434 21.46 17.38 -3.18
CA PRO A 434 21.86 17.39 -4.58
C PRO A 434 20.66 17.72 -5.48
N ASP A 435 20.88 18.55 -6.51
CA ASP A 435 19.83 18.86 -7.50
C ASP A 435 19.51 17.64 -8.38
N GLU A 436 20.43 16.67 -8.45
CA GLU A 436 20.27 15.39 -9.16
C GLU A 436 20.62 14.27 -8.18
N LEU A 437 19.71 13.31 -7.99
CA LEU A 437 19.85 12.20 -7.05
C LEU A 437 20.31 10.93 -7.78
N THR A 438 19.62 10.54 -8.84
CA THR A 438 19.98 9.39 -9.66
C THR A 438 19.40 9.53 -11.06
N ARG A 439 19.81 8.64 -11.97
CA ARG A 439 19.15 8.48 -13.27
C ARG A 439 18.01 7.48 -13.13
N VAL A 440 16.79 7.92 -13.42
CA VAL A 440 15.64 7.04 -13.63
C VAL A 440 15.31 7.03 -15.12
N PRO A 441 15.57 5.94 -15.86
CA PRO A 441 15.29 5.91 -17.29
C PRO A 441 13.79 5.78 -17.56
N ASP A 442 13.27 6.61 -18.46
CA ASP A 442 11.87 6.50 -18.92
C ASP A 442 11.70 5.25 -19.78
N ILE A 443 10.64 4.48 -19.53
CA ILE A 443 10.22 3.42 -20.45
C ILE A 443 9.55 4.07 -21.65
N PRO A 444 10.09 3.92 -22.87
CA PRO A 444 9.57 4.63 -24.02
C PRO A 444 8.24 4.02 -24.49
N MET A 445 7.20 4.85 -24.69
CA MET A 445 5.91 4.43 -25.27
C MET A 445 6.04 3.63 -26.57
N GLY A 446 7.05 3.95 -27.38
CA GLY A 446 7.31 3.22 -28.63
C GLY A 446 7.87 1.80 -28.45
N SER A 447 8.12 1.35 -27.22
CA SER A 447 8.53 -0.03 -26.90
C SER A 447 7.37 -0.93 -26.46
N VAL A 448 6.14 -0.40 -26.33
CA VAL A 448 5.00 -1.16 -25.82
C VAL A 448 4.61 -2.28 -26.80
N ASP A 449 4.62 -3.50 -26.29
CA ASP A 449 4.24 -4.72 -27.00
C ASP A 449 2.75 -5.05 -26.79
N THR A 450 2.23 -4.80 -25.59
CA THR A 450 0.85 -5.12 -25.20
C THR A 450 0.23 -4.03 -24.32
N GLU A 451 -1.04 -3.70 -24.58
CA GLU A 451 -1.87 -2.91 -23.67
C GLU A 451 -2.93 -3.82 -23.02
N ARG A 452 -3.01 -3.81 -21.68
CA ARG A 452 -4.00 -4.57 -20.91
C ARG A 452 -5.03 -3.65 -20.31
N TYR A 453 -6.29 -4.02 -20.44
CA TYR A 453 -7.39 -3.40 -19.72
C TYR A 453 -7.82 -4.29 -18.55
N LEU A 454 -7.56 -3.82 -17.33
CA LEU A 454 -7.78 -4.54 -16.09
C LEU A 454 -8.79 -3.76 -15.23
N THR A 455 -9.71 -4.47 -14.59
CA THR A 455 -10.85 -3.84 -13.90
C THR A 455 -10.87 -4.19 -12.42
N LEU A 456 -11.13 -3.20 -11.57
CA LEU A 456 -11.37 -3.37 -10.15
C LEU A 456 -12.88 -3.31 -9.93
N ALA A 457 -13.47 -4.40 -9.45
CA ALA A 457 -14.91 -4.55 -9.35
C ALA A 457 -15.33 -5.07 -7.97
N ARG A 458 -16.62 -4.89 -7.67
CA ARG A 458 -17.26 -5.42 -6.47
C ARG A 458 -18.35 -6.41 -6.87
N GLN A 459 -18.31 -7.57 -6.24
CA GLN A 459 -19.29 -8.64 -6.31
C GLN A 459 -19.92 -8.88 -4.92
N SER A 460 -20.65 -9.98 -4.79
CA SER A 460 -21.14 -10.48 -3.51
C SER A 460 -21.02 -11.99 -3.46
N ASP A 461 -20.58 -12.53 -2.33
CA ASP A 461 -20.50 -13.96 -2.12
C ASP A 461 -21.87 -14.59 -1.77
N GLU A 462 -21.89 -15.89 -1.49
CA GLU A 462 -23.11 -16.62 -1.13
C GLU A 462 -23.75 -16.15 0.20
N TYR A 463 -22.97 -15.52 1.08
CA TYR A 463 -23.42 -14.93 2.35
C TYR A 463 -23.87 -13.46 2.19
N GLY A 464 -23.77 -12.91 0.98
CA GLY A 464 -24.10 -11.52 0.66
C GLY A 464 -23.09 -10.51 1.19
N ARG A 465 -21.86 -10.95 1.50
CA ARG A 465 -20.75 -10.07 1.89
C ARG A 465 -20.14 -9.43 0.64
N PRO A 466 -19.59 -8.21 0.73
CA PRO A 466 -18.78 -7.64 -0.34
C PRO A 466 -17.61 -8.56 -0.66
N LEU A 467 -17.41 -8.84 -1.94
CA LEU A 467 -16.24 -9.52 -2.46
C LEU A 467 -15.64 -8.61 -3.53
N TYR A 468 -14.40 -8.18 -3.34
CA TYR A 468 -13.72 -7.35 -4.34
C TYR A 468 -12.90 -8.25 -5.26
N ALA A 469 -12.89 -7.95 -6.55
CA ALA A 469 -12.30 -8.82 -7.55
C ALA A 469 -11.59 -8.03 -8.64
N LEU A 470 -10.62 -8.69 -9.27
CA LEU A 470 -9.82 -8.18 -10.36
C LEU A 470 -10.20 -8.87 -11.67
N GLY A 471 -10.45 -8.08 -12.71
CA GLY A 471 -11.02 -8.53 -13.97
C GLY A 471 -10.30 -8.01 -15.20
N THR A 472 -10.86 -8.34 -16.36
CA THR A 472 -10.35 -7.92 -17.67
C THR A 472 -11.47 -7.37 -18.55
N SER A 473 -11.13 -6.90 -19.76
CA SER A 473 -12.13 -6.50 -20.75
C SER A 473 -13.17 -7.59 -21.08
N ASN A 474 -12.81 -8.87 -20.94
CA ASN A 474 -13.71 -10.01 -21.21
C ASN A 474 -14.60 -10.38 -20.02
N GLU A 475 -14.16 -10.12 -18.80
CA GLU A 475 -14.90 -10.37 -17.56
C GLU A 475 -14.63 -9.22 -16.59
N GLN A 476 -15.43 -8.16 -16.73
CA GLN A 476 -15.23 -6.91 -16.00
C GLN A 476 -15.65 -7.00 -14.53
N MET A 477 -16.45 -8.02 -14.16
CA MET A 477 -16.85 -8.21 -12.78
C MET A 477 -15.77 -8.90 -11.94
N GLY A 478 -14.72 -9.40 -12.58
CA GLY A 478 -13.58 -10.03 -11.94
C GLY A 478 -13.60 -11.55 -12.00
N TYR A 479 -12.43 -12.12 -11.76
CA TYR A 479 -12.17 -13.56 -11.63
C TYR A 479 -11.95 -13.92 -10.17
N GLU A 480 -12.17 -15.19 -9.82
CA GLU A 480 -11.71 -15.76 -8.55
C GLU A 480 -10.20 -16.01 -8.61
N LEU A 481 -9.53 -16.08 -7.45
CA LEU A 481 -8.10 -16.43 -7.39
C LEU A 481 -7.79 -17.75 -8.10
N THR A 482 -8.68 -18.74 -8.01
CA THR A 482 -8.50 -20.07 -8.59
C THR A 482 -8.84 -20.18 -10.08
N ASP A 483 -9.40 -19.13 -10.68
CA ASP A 483 -9.63 -19.11 -12.12
C ASP A 483 -8.30 -19.13 -12.90
N PRO A 484 -8.27 -19.67 -14.13
CA PRO A 484 -7.06 -19.69 -14.95
C PRO A 484 -6.40 -18.31 -15.07
N VAL A 485 -5.06 -18.27 -15.02
CA VAL A 485 -4.28 -17.04 -15.17
C VAL A 485 -4.60 -16.34 -16.50
N THR A 486 -4.77 -15.01 -16.46
CA THR A 486 -5.12 -14.17 -17.60
C THR A 486 -4.00 -13.19 -17.97
N GLU A 487 -3.21 -12.76 -16.98
CA GLU A 487 -2.06 -11.88 -17.17
C GLU A 487 -0.81 -12.74 -17.42
N THR A 488 -0.39 -12.84 -18.68
CA THR A 488 0.76 -13.66 -19.11
C THR A 488 1.74 -12.85 -19.95
N PRO A 489 2.44 -11.86 -19.36
CA PRO A 489 3.50 -11.12 -20.06
C PRO A 489 4.64 -12.05 -20.47
N THR A 490 5.40 -11.70 -21.52
CA THR A 490 6.63 -12.41 -21.88
C THR A 490 7.84 -11.66 -21.32
N LEU A 491 8.87 -12.39 -20.89
CA LEU A 491 10.16 -11.82 -20.52
C LEU A 491 10.71 -10.99 -21.69
N GLY A 492 11.05 -9.73 -21.39
CA GLY A 492 11.51 -8.72 -22.33
C GLY A 492 10.39 -7.85 -22.92
N ASP A 493 9.12 -8.17 -22.72
CA ASP A 493 8.01 -7.35 -23.20
C ASP A 493 7.86 -6.09 -22.32
N THR A 494 7.50 -4.98 -22.97
CA THR A 494 6.96 -3.80 -22.29
C THR A 494 5.45 -3.79 -22.44
N GLU A 495 4.72 -3.63 -21.34
CA GLU A 495 3.27 -3.55 -21.35
C GLU A 495 2.77 -2.26 -20.71
N ILE A 496 1.58 -1.80 -21.14
CA ILE A 496 0.78 -0.84 -20.38
C ILE A 496 -0.35 -1.58 -19.69
N TRP A 497 -0.47 -1.40 -18.37
CA TRP A 497 -1.61 -1.86 -17.59
C TRP A 497 -2.53 -0.68 -17.29
N SER A 498 -3.71 -0.70 -17.89
CA SER A 498 -4.79 0.28 -17.70
C SER A 498 -5.76 -0.23 -16.62
N LEU A 499 -5.59 0.27 -15.40
CA LEU A 499 -6.30 -0.16 -14.19
C LEU A 499 -7.57 0.69 -14.00
N ALA A 500 -8.75 0.14 -14.33
CA ALA A 500 -10.03 0.84 -14.26
C ALA A 500 -10.79 0.50 -12.98
N ASN A 501 -11.09 1.52 -12.17
CA ASN A 501 -11.82 1.32 -10.91
C ASN A 501 -13.32 1.61 -11.04
N PHE A 502 -14.11 0.54 -10.97
CA PHE A 502 -15.58 0.59 -11.00
C PHE A 502 -16.22 0.54 -9.61
N THR A 503 -15.43 0.57 -8.55
CA THR A 503 -15.90 0.58 -7.16
C THR A 503 -16.10 2.00 -6.64
N GLY A 504 -16.70 2.12 -5.44
CA GLY A 504 -16.95 3.41 -4.79
C GLY A 504 -15.78 3.98 -3.98
N MET A 505 -14.61 3.32 -3.94
CA MET A 505 -13.45 3.70 -3.10
C MET A 505 -12.11 3.53 -3.83
N SER A 506 -11.06 4.20 -3.35
CA SER A 506 -9.71 4.08 -3.91
C SER A 506 -9.07 2.73 -3.54
N HIS A 507 -8.23 2.19 -4.42
CA HIS A 507 -7.48 0.96 -4.17
C HIS A 507 -5.99 1.16 -4.43
N PRO A 508 -5.10 0.84 -3.47
CA PRO A 508 -3.67 0.74 -3.74
C PRO A 508 -3.40 -0.60 -4.43
N ILE A 509 -3.06 -0.58 -5.73
CA ILE A 509 -2.78 -1.78 -6.51
C ILE A 509 -1.28 -2.04 -6.54
N HIS A 510 -0.87 -3.22 -6.10
CA HIS A 510 0.50 -3.70 -6.05
C HIS A 510 0.74 -4.77 -7.13
N LEU A 511 1.90 -4.70 -7.78
CA LEU A 511 2.43 -5.76 -8.65
C LEU A 511 3.73 -6.29 -8.03
N HIS A 512 3.80 -7.61 -7.81
CA HIS A 512 5.05 -8.27 -7.41
C HIS A 512 6.09 -8.21 -8.54
N LEU A 513 7.35 -8.56 -8.24
CA LEU A 513 8.51 -8.62 -9.15
C LEU A 513 8.95 -7.29 -9.79
N VAL A 514 8.02 -6.60 -10.44
CA VAL A 514 8.27 -5.49 -11.35
C VAL A 514 8.16 -4.16 -10.64
N HIS A 515 8.81 -3.17 -11.23
CA HIS A 515 8.54 -1.77 -10.94
C HIS A 515 8.03 -1.10 -12.22
N PHE A 516 7.18 -0.10 -12.06
CA PHE A 516 6.50 0.55 -13.16
C PHE A 516 6.57 2.07 -13.04
N GLN A 517 6.33 2.74 -14.16
CA GLN A 517 6.18 4.19 -14.20
C GLN A 517 4.72 4.55 -14.42
N VAL A 518 4.21 5.51 -13.66
CA VAL A 518 2.85 6.01 -13.83
C VAL A 518 2.81 6.96 -15.02
N LEU A 519 2.04 6.61 -16.06
CA LEU A 519 1.86 7.46 -17.24
C LEU A 519 0.87 8.60 -16.96
N GLY A 520 -0.15 8.30 -16.16
CA GLY A 520 -1.18 9.26 -15.78
C GLY A 520 -2.54 8.60 -15.61
N ARG A 521 -3.57 9.44 -15.47
CA ARG A 521 -4.94 9.02 -15.16
C ARG A 521 -5.94 9.73 -16.06
N GLN A 522 -7.09 9.11 -16.25
CA GLN A 522 -8.24 9.71 -16.91
C GLN A 522 -9.56 9.12 -16.40
N SER A 523 -10.68 9.73 -16.77
CA SER A 523 -12.02 9.23 -16.43
C SER A 523 -12.30 7.88 -17.10
N ALA A 524 -12.71 6.88 -16.32
CA ALA A 524 -13.14 5.58 -16.84
C ALA A 524 -14.41 5.65 -17.68
N ALA A 525 -15.20 6.72 -17.54
CA ALA A 525 -16.36 6.96 -18.40
C ALA A 525 -15.99 7.52 -19.78
N GLU A 526 -14.78 8.06 -19.92
CA GLU A 526 -14.28 8.68 -21.16
C GLU A 526 -13.25 7.82 -21.88
N TYR A 527 -12.66 6.84 -21.19
CA TYR A 527 -11.73 5.88 -21.76
C TYR A 527 -12.44 4.72 -22.49
N ASP A 528 -12.07 4.49 -23.75
CA ASP A 528 -12.49 3.33 -24.53
C ASP A 528 -11.29 2.39 -24.75
N PRO A 529 -11.24 1.20 -24.11
CA PRO A 529 -10.12 0.27 -24.24
C PRO A 529 -10.05 -0.41 -25.64
N SER A 530 -10.96 -0.09 -26.56
CA SER A 530 -10.92 -0.57 -27.94
C SER A 530 -10.32 0.42 -28.94
N GLU A 531 -10.02 1.65 -28.50
CA GLU A 531 -9.27 2.60 -29.32
C GLU A 531 -7.78 2.24 -29.33
N ASP A 532 -7.14 2.43 -30.48
CA ASP A 532 -5.72 2.16 -30.64
C ASP A 532 -4.92 3.35 -30.08
N GLU A 533 -4.11 3.12 -29.04
CA GLU A 533 -3.08 4.00 -28.46
C GLU A 533 -3.53 4.98 -27.35
N ILE A 534 -2.79 4.97 -26.24
CA ILE A 534 -2.94 5.92 -25.13
C ILE A 534 -2.28 7.26 -25.49
N ASP A 535 -3.08 8.33 -25.53
CA ASP A 535 -2.61 9.71 -25.72
C ASP A 535 -2.16 10.32 -24.38
N LEU A 536 -0.84 10.50 -24.21
CA LEU A 536 -0.27 11.10 -23.00
C LEU A 536 -0.65 12.58 -22.81
N ASP A 537 -1.00 13.30 -23.88
CA ASP A 537 -1.32 14.74 -23.79
C ASP A 537 -2.70 15.00 -23.17
N VAL A 538 -3.56 13.97 -23.06
CA VAL A 538 -4.89 14.07 -22.43
C VAL A 538 -4.95 13.53 -21.02
N LEU A 539 -3.90 12.84 -20.55
CA LEU A 539 -3.84 12.30 -19.21
C LEU A 539 -3.60 13.41 -18.18
N ASP A 540 -4.26 13.28 -17.03
CA ASP A 540 -3.77 13.91 -15.82
C ASP A 540 -2.47 13.18 -15.43
N GLY A 541 -1.33 13.82 -15.65
CA GLY A 541 -0.01 13.23 -15.42
C GLY A 541 0.22 12.76 -13.98
N PRO A 542 1.29 11.97 -13.74
CA PRO A 542 1.59 11.45 -12.41
C PRO A 542 1.75 12.58 -11.39
N GLU A 543 1.31 12.30 -10.16
CA GLU A 543 1.59 13.20 -9.04
C GLU A 543 3.10 13.20 -8.75
N SER A 544 3.60 14.27 -8.15
CA SER A 544 5.04 14.45 -7.97
C SER A 544 5.72 13.36 -7.13
N TYR A 545 4.95 12.67 -6.28
CA TYR A 545 5.43 11.56 -5.45
C TYR A 545 5.41 10.19 -6.17
N GLU A 546 4.82 10.14 -7.37
CA GLU A 546 4.69 8.93 -8.21
C GLU A 546 5.69 8.93 -9.37
N LEU A 547 6.55 9.95 -9.44
CA LEU A 547 7.61 10.01 -10.44
C LEU A 547 8.63 8.89 -10.21
N GLY A 548 9.25 8.40 -11.27
CA GLY A 548 10.23 7.32 -11.18
C GLY A 548 9.60 5.94 -11.02
N TRP A 549 10.24 5.07 -10.22
CA TRP A 549 9.88 3.66 -10.08
C TRP A 549 8.88 3.43 -8.94
N ASN A 550 7.72 2.88 -9.25
CA ASN A 550 6.70 2.52 -8.27
C ASN A 550 6.44 1.00 -8.33
N ASP A 551 5.95 0.42 -7.23
CA ASP A 551 5.37 -0.92 -7.24
C ASP A 551 3.94 -0.96 -6.70
N VAL A 552 3.46 0.16 -6.15
CA VAL A 552 2.08 0.36 -5.70
C VAL A 552 1.54 1.66 -6.29
N VAL A 553 0.31 1.61 -6.80
CA VAL A 553 -0.37 2.81 -7.34
C VAL A 553 -1.80 2.91 -6.83
N THR A 554 -2.20 4.11 -6.41
CA THR A 554 -3.59 4.36 -6.02
C THR A 554 -4.47 4.58 -7.26
N VAL A 555 -5.54 3.79 -7.34
CA VAL A 555 -6.57 3.84 -8.39
C VAL A 555 -7.87 4.37 -7.79
N ASP A 556 -8.17 5.64 -8.04
CA ASP A 556 -9.34 6.33 -7.49
C ASP A 556 -10.67 5.90 -8.17
N PRO A 557 -11.83 6.03 -7.48
CA PRO A 557 -13.15 5.70 -8.03
C PRO A 557 -13.43 6.39 -9.36
N GLY A 558 -13.88 5.62 -10.35
CA GLY A 558 -14.27 6.15 -11.65
C GLY A 558 -13.10 6.61 -12.53
N ASN A 559 -11.86 6.36 -12.12
CA ASN A 559 -10.67 6.63 -12.91
C ASN A 559 -10.10 5.35 -13.53
N VAL A 560 -9.33 5.53 -14.60
CA VAL A 560 -8.35 4.58 -15.11
C VAL A 560 -6.97 5.14 -14.84
N VAL A 561 -6.10 4.33 -14.26
CA VAL A 561 -4.68 4.65 -14.10
C VAL A 561 -3.88 3.82 -15.09
N HIS A 562 -3.03 4.48 -15.87
CA HIS A 562 -2.15 3.82 -16.82
C HIS A 562 -0.74 3.73 -16.22
N VAL A 563 -0.22 2.52 -16.11
CA VAL A 563 1.17 2.27 -15.72
C VAL A 563 1.89 1.54 -16.86
N ILE A 564 3.15 1.91 -17.11
CA ILE A 564 4.02 1.22 -18.06
C ILE A 564 5.03 0.36 -17.31
N VAL A 565 5.14 -0.90 -17.73
CA VAL A 565 5.87 -1.95 -17.04
C VAL A 565 6.80 -2.63 -18.05
N HIS A 566 8.06 -2.87 -17.69
CA HIS A 566 8.96 -3.73 -18.45
C HIS A 566 9.20 -5.03 -17.68
N PHE A 567 8.98 -6.17 -18.32
CA PHE A 567 9.13 -7.49 -17.69
C PHE A 567 10.52 -8.05 -17.94
N GLY A 568 11.53 -7.60 -17.18
CA GLY A 568 12.91 -8.08 -17.29
C GLY A 568 13.94 -7.00 -16.95
N GLU A 569 15.18 -7.22 -17.37
CA GLU A 569 16.25 -6.22 -17.27
C GLU A 569 15.95 -4.98 -18.15
N PHE A 570 16.07 -3.79 -17.57
CA PHE A 570 15.87 -2.52 -18.27
C PHE A 570 16.99 -1.52 -18.00
N GLU A 571 17.83 -1.26 -19.01
CA GLU A 571 18.94 -0.31 -18.98
C GLU A 571 19.94 -0.47 -17.82
N GLY A 572 20.23 -1.72 -17.46
CA GLY A 572 21.10 -2.14 -16.37
C GLY A 572 20.42 -2.17 -15.01
N LEU A 573 19.10 -2.10 -14.96
CA LEU A 573 18.29 -2.19 -13.75
C LEU A 573 17.42 -3.44 -13.77
N PHE A 574 17.16 -4.00 -12.59
CA PHE A 574 16.37 -5.21 -12.39
C PHE A 574 16.99 -6.46 -13.05
N SER A 575 16.43 -7.63 -12.75
CA SER A 575 16.87 -8.91 -13.27
C SER A 575 15.79 -9.57 -14.11
N ASP A 576 16.22 -10.36 -15.09
CA ASP A 576 15.35 -11.27 -15.82
C ASP A 576 14.80 -12.33 -14.87
N GLN A 577 13.48 -12.38 -14.76
CA GLN A 577 12.76 -13.36 -13.94
C GLN A 577 11.56 -13.90 -14.72
N THR A 578 11.31 -15.19 -14.55
CA THR A 578 10.14 -15.88 -15.13
C THR A 578 9.38 -16.61 -14.03
N GLY A 579 8.13 -16.98 -14.32
CA GLY A 579 7.28 -17.74 -13.41
C GLY A 579 6.10 -16.96 -12.88
N ASP A 580 5.40 -17.57 -11.92
CA ASP A 580 4.15 -17.04 -11.36
C ASP A 580 4.39 -16.03 -10.23
N TYR A 581 3.71 -14.89 -10.30
CA TYR A 581 3.74 -13.79 -9.33
C TYR A 581 2.30 -13.32 -9.05
N MET A 582 2.13 -12.37 -8.13
CA MET A 582 0.82 -11.84 -7.75
C MET A 582 0.68 -10.36 -8.11
N TRP A 583 -0.55 -9.96 -8.45
CA TRP A 583 -0.97 -8.56 -8.43
C TRP A 583 -2.27 -8.45 -7.66
N HIS A 584 -2.39 -7.43 -6.80
CA HIS A 584 -3.51 -7.35 -5.87
C HIS A 584 -3.76 -5.94 -5.35
N CYS A 585 -4.93 -5.75 -4.74
CA CYS A 585 -5.15 -4.61 -3.86
C CYS A 585 -4.38 -4.83 -2.55
N HIS A 586 -3.71 -3.80 -2.07
CA HIS A 586 -2.98 -3.83 -0.80
C HIS A 586 -3.80 -3.28 0.38
N MET A 587 -5.10 -3.01 0.21
CA MET A 587 -6.01 -3.07 1.35
C MET A 587 -6.21 -4.54 1.70
N ILE A 588 -5.60 -5.00 2.79
CA ILE A 588 -5.39 -6.44 3.01
C ILE A 588 -6.72 -7.18 3.26
N GLU A 589 -7.74 -6.49 3.78
CA GLU A 589 -9.10 -7.04 3.83
C GLU A 589 -9.70 -7.33 2.45
N HIS A 590 -9.35 -6.52 1.42
CA HIS A 590 -9.73 -6.81 0.03
C HIS A 590 -8.88 -7.93 -0.55
N GLU A 591 -7.56 -7.92 -0.30
CA GLU A 591 -6.61 -8.94 -0.75
C GLU A 591 -7.09 -10.35 -0.38
N ASP A 592 -7.46 -10.55 0.89
CA ASP A 592 -7.91 -11.85 1.41
C ASP A 592 -9.29 -12.27 0.87
N HIS A 593 -10.09 -11.39 0.25
CA HIS A 593 -11.48 -11.70 -0.15
C HIS A 593 -12.01 -10.82 -1.31
N ASP A 594 -11.55 -10.94 -2.54
CA ASP A 594 -10.56 -11.86 -3.13
C ASP A 594 -9.80 -11.07 -4.21
N MET A 595 -9.35 -9.87 -3.85
CA MET A 595 -8.88 -8.87 -4.79
C MET A 595 -7.40 -9.08 -5.14
N MET A 596 -7.07 -10.32 -5.47
CA MET A 596 -5.74 -10.82 -5.78
C MET A 596 -5.80 -11.81 -6.94
N ARG A 597 -4.87 -11.66 -7.88
CA ARG A 597 -4.77 -12.53 -9.06
C ARG A 597 -3.32 -12.87 -9.36
N PRO A 598 -3.06 -14.09 -9.86
CA PRO A 598 -1.75 -14.42 -10.37
C PRO A 598 -1.49 -13.71 -11.71
N PHE A 599 -0.23 -13.42 -12.00
CA PHE A 599 0.27 -13.24 -13.36
C PHE A 599 1.47 -14.16 -13.58
N ASN A 600 1.74 -14.56 -14.83
CA ASN A 600 2.84 -15.47 -15.15
C ASN A 600 3.75 -14.86 -16.22
N VAL A 601 5.00 -14.57 -15.85
CA VAL A 601 6.02 -14.09 -16.79
C VAL A 601 6.58 -15.28 -17.56
N LEU A 602 6.20 -15.38 -18.84
CA LEU A 602 6.62 -16.45 -19.73
C LEU A 602 8.06 -16.24 -20.22
N PRO A 603 8.84 -17.31 -20.47
CA PRO A 603 10.14 -17.17 -21.13
C PRO A 603 10.03 -16.52 -22.51
N ALA A 604 11.07 -15.80 -22.92
CA ALA A 604 11.18 -15.24 -24.26
C ALA A 604 11.12 -16.34 -25.34
N ASP A 605 10.53 -16.02 -26.50
CA ASP A 605 10.36 -16.94 -27.62
C ASP A 605 11.68 -17.64 -28.01
N GLY A 606 11.79 -18.94 -27.70
CA GLY A 606 12.93 -19.79 -28.07
C GLY A 606 13.72 -20.39 -26.90
N GLU A 607 13.44 -19.96 -25.66
CA GLU A 607 13.99 -20.58 -24.45
C GLU A 607 12.93 -21.47 -23.78
N THR A 608 13.06 -22.79 -23.94
CA THR A 608 12.29 -23.74 -23.11
C THR A 608 12.90 -23.77 -21.71
N GLU A 609 12.09 -23.66 -20.67
CA GLU A 609 12.49 -23.94 -19.28
C GLU A 609 13.35 -25.21 -19.23
N THR A 610 14.63 -25.06 -18.89
CA THR A 610 15.47 -26.20 -18.55
C THR A 610 15.25 -26.51 -17.08
N ASP A 611 14.52 -27.61 -16.83
CA ASP A 611 14.26 -28.27 -15.53
C ASP A 611 15.41 -28.23 -14.51
#